data_AF-A0AAV5GF13-F1
#
_entry.id   AF-A0AAV5GF13-F1
#
_cell.length_a   1.000
_cell.length_b   1.000
_cell.length_c   1.000
_cell.angle_alpha   90.00
_cell.angle_beta   90.00
_cell.angle_gamma   90.00
#
_symmetry.space_group_name_H-M   'P 1'
#
loop_
_entity.id
_entity.type
_entity.pdbx_description
1 polymer ?
#
loop_
_entity_poly.entity_id
_entity_poly.type
_entity_poly.pdbx_seq_one_letter_code
_entity_poly.pdbx_strand_id
1 'polypeptide(L)'
;MQLTALALAVLPALVAAASPTLEKYRALSKKSGGLLSLSAAQYDELTSTPRDYSVSIVLTALGSQYKCQPCQILQPEYVALAKQWNGARKQDGEDHLFAYLDFHNGPEVFQRLGLQTAPTFHLYMPTEGPRASGKLNAEVIDFGRTGFSAESMASHLSGHASLPSLKYQRPVDKVRVGKNFAIVVAAVLGVWRLWPSLGFIIRSRYIWSFISLGIILFMTSGYMWTQIRRPRYVEAGRGGQVNYIASGYQAQLGAEVHLISALYGILGFSAYTLAYTIPKLRDPVRQRLGVYVWTGVLLVMAGVLMNVFQMKQPGYPFRIF
;
A
#
# COMPACT_ATOMS: atom_id res chain seq x y z
N MET A 1 71.46 40.39 -43.50
CA MET A 1 70.40 39.70 -44.28
C MET A 1 70.03 38.47 -43.46
N GLN A 2 69.11 38.62 -42.51
CA GLN A 2 67.64 38.53 -42.69
C GLN A 2 67.23 37.06 -42.86
N LEU A 3 66.76 36.44 -41.77
CA LEU A 3 65.35 36.44 -41.31
C LEU A 3 64.49 35.49 -42.15
N THR A 4 64.22 34.29 -41.62
CA THR A 4 62.97 33.53 -41.79
C THR A 4 62.99 32.28 -40.90
N ALA A 5 62.99 32.52 -39.59
CA ALA A 5 62.70 31.49 -38.58
C ALA A 5 61.73 32.10 -37.57
N LEU A 6 60.53 32.47 -38.02
CA LEU A 6 59.46 32.98 -37.15
C LEU A 6 58.12 33.02 -37.90
N ALA A 7 57.37 31.93 -37.77
CA ALA A 7 55.91 31.89 -37.87
C ALA A 7 55.46 30.69 -37.01
N LEU A 8 55.61 30.77 -35.68
CA LEU A 8 54.50 31.08 -34.77
C LEU A 8 53.13 30.86 -35.44
N ALA A 9 52.47 29.73 -35.22
CA ALA A 9 51.76 29.41 -33.98
C ALA A 9 50.77 30.51 -33.58
N VAL A 10 49.58 30.50 -34.19
CA VAL A 10 48.30 30.83 -33.52
C VAL A 10 47.17 30.14 -34.29
N LEU A 11 46.95 28.85 -34.01
CA LEU A 11 45.61 28.26 -34.11
C LEU A 11 45.24 27.97 -32.66
N PRO A 12 44.35 28.77 -32.03
CA PRO A 12 43.88 28.39 -30.71
C PRO A 12 43.04 27.14 -30.92
N ALA A 13 43.55 26.02 -30.43
CA ALA A 13 42.74 24.86 -30.15
C ALA A 13 41.68 25.31 -29.13
N LEU A 14 40.47 25.60 -29.63
CA LEU A 14 39.23 25.62 -28.86
C LEU A 14 38.94 24.17 -28.41
N VAL A 15 39.81 23.65 -27.53
CA VAL A 15 39.41 22.58 -26.64
C VAL A 15 38.47 23.27 -25.65
N ALA A 16 37.19 22.90 -25.70
CA ALA A 16 36.22 23.28 -24.69
C ALA A 16 36.75 22.80 -23.33
N ALA A 17 37.45 23.69 -22.63
CA ALA A 17 37.89 23.44 -21.27
C ALA A 17 36.61 23.33 -20.43
N ALA A 18 36.31 22.12 -19.95
CA ALA A 18 35.23 21.89 -19.02
C ALA A 18 35.34 22.89 -17.88
N SER A 19 34.25 23.58 -17.55
CA SER A 19 34.28 24.61 -16.51
C SER A 19 34.78 24.03 -15.18
N PRO A 20 35.62 24.74 -14.39
CA PRO A 20 36.14 24.22 -13.13
C PRO A 20 35.03 23.85 -12.12
N THR A 21 33.86 24.48 -12.26
CA THR A 21 32.63 24.18 -11.52
C THR A 21 32.08 22.80 -11.82
N LEU A 22 32.07 22.37 -13.09
CA LEU A 22 31.56 21.07 -13.52
C LEU A 22 32.31 19.93 -12.82
N GLU A 23 33.64 19.98 -12.83
CA GLU A 23 34.47 18.91 -12.28
C GLU A 23 34.29 18.76 -10.77
N LYS A 24 34.22 19.89 -10.06
CA LYS A 24 33.92 19.96 -8.62
C LYS A 24 32.61 19.25 -8.29
N TYR A 25 31.52 19.61 -8.97
CA TYR A 25 30.20 19.05 -8.69
C TYR A 25 30.02 17.63 -9.25
N ARG A 26 30.74 17.26 -10.32
CA ARG A 26 30.78 15.87 -10.80
C ARG A 26 31.48 14.94 -9.81
N ALA A 27 32.58 15.39 -9.20
CA ALA A 27 33.28 14.62 -8.15
C ALA A 27 32.40 14.46 -6.90
N LEU A 28 31.69 15.50 -6.49
CA LEU A 28 30.73 15.45 -5.39
C LEU A 28 29.54 14.52 -5.69
N SER A 29 28.98 14.59 -6.90
CA SER A 29 27.88 13.72 -7.34
C SER A 29 28.26 12.24 -7.30
N LYS A 30 29.49 11.88 -7.68
CA LYS A 30 30.00 10.51 -7.58
C LYS A 30 30.11 10.03 -6.13
N LYS A 31 30.55 10.89 -5.21
CA LYS A 31 30.62 10.56 -3.77
C LYS A 31 29.23 10.37 -3.15
N SER A 32 28.25 11.17 -3.57
CA SER A 32 26.86 11.12 -3.09
C SER A 32 25.97 10.13 -3.85
N GLY A 33 26.55 9.26 -4.67
CA GLY A 33 25.83 8.15 -5.32
C GLY A 33 24.86 8.53 -6.43
N GLY A 34 25.00 9.71 -7.06
CA GLY A 34 24.02 10.17 -8.06
C GLY A 34 23.60 11.61 -7.88
N LEU A 35 23.24 11.93 -6.65
CA LEU A 35 22.34 13.03 -6.34
C LEU A 35 23.03 14.04 -5.41
N LEU A 36 23.09 15.28 -5.85
CA LEU A 36 23.70 16.38 -5.10
C LEU A 36 22.69 17.03 -4.15
N SER A 37 23.02 17.09 -2.86
CA SER A 37 22.33 17.95 -1.89
C SER A 37 22.89 19.36 -2.00
N LEU A 38 22.06 20.34 -2.33
CA LEU A 38 22.49 21.74 -2.44
C LEU A 38 22.17 22.53 -1.17
N SER A 39 23.04 23.49 -0.86
CA SER A 39 22.71 24.68 -0.06
C SER A 39 22.35 25.84 -0.98
N ALA A 40 21.82 26.92 -0.42
CA ALA A 40 21.48 28.12 -1.21
C ALA A 40 22.68 28.73 -1.97
N ALA A 41 23.87 28.76 -1.36
CA ALA A 41 25.09 29.23 -2.04
C ALA A 41 25.51 28.30 -3.19
N GLN A 42 25.37 26.98 -3.01
CA GLN A 42 25.68 26.00 -4.06
C GLN A 42 24.65 26.05 -5.20
N TYR A 43 23.39 26.32 -4.87
CA TYR A 43 22.34 26.54 -5.87
C TYR A 43 22.67 27.74 -6.75
N ASP A 44 23.08 28.87 -6.16
CA ASP A 44 23.46 30.06 -6.93
C ASP A 44 24.73 29.81 -7.76
N GLU A 45 25.73 29.06 -7.25
CA GLU A 45 26.92 28.68 -8.02
C GLU A 45 26.57 27.79 -9.22
N LEU A 46 25.73 26.76 -9.03
CA LEU A 46 25.30 25.82 -10.07
C LEU A 46 24.35 26.44 -11.11
N THR A 47 23.61 27.49 -10.74
CA THR A 47 22.65 28.19 -11.61
C THR A 47 23.17 29.54 -12.11
N SER A 48 24.41 29.89 -11.81
CA SER A 48 25.10 31.05 -12.40
C SER A 48 25.46 30.79 -13.86
N THR A 49 25.53 31.84 -14.68
CA THR A 49 26.00 31.76 -16.07
C THR A 49 27.42 32.30 -16.17
N PRO A 50 28.29 31.75 -17.05
CA PRO A 50 28.05 30.76 -18.10
C PRO A 50 28.13 29.28 -17.64
N ARG A 51 27.42 28.37 -18.34
CA ARG A 51 27.37 26.92 -18.08
C ARG A 51 27.50 26.09 -19.35
N ASP A 52 28.38 25.10 -19.31
CA ASP A 52 28.57 24.06 -20.32
C ASP A 52 27.78 22.76 -20.04
N TYR A 53 27.03 22.72 -18.93
CA TYR A 53 26.24 21.57 -18.50
C TYR A 53 24.77 21.89 -18.25
N SER A 54 23.96 20.83 -18.26
CA SER A 54 22.56 20.87 -17.86
C SER A 54 22.40 20.42 -16.40
N VAL A 55 21.46 21.01 -15.67
CA VAL A 55 21.17 20.64 -14.29
C VAL A 55 19.68 20.44 -14.13
N SER A 56 19.28 19.30 -13.57
CA SER A 56 17.94 19.17 -12.99
C SER A 56 18.02 19.40 -11.50
N ILE A 57 17.19 20.31 -11.00
CA ILE A 57 17.08 20.64 -9.58
C ILE A 57 15.66 20.39 -9.13
N VAL A 58 15.50 19.50 -8.16
CA VAL A 58 14.22 19.29 -7.47
C VAL A 58 14.22 20.08 -6.18
N LEU A 59 13.32 21.06 -6.07
CA LEU A 59 13.07 21.77 -4.82
C LEU A 59 12.02 20.99 -4.03
N THR A 60 12.40 20.53 -2.84
CA THR A 60 11.61 19.60 -2.02
C THR A 60 11.56 20.04 -0.56
N ALA A 61 10.67 19.45 0.22
CA ALA A 61 10.57 19.67 1.67
C ALA A 61 10.38 18.33 2.38
N LEU A 62 11.48 17.67 2.76
CA LEU A 62 11.44 16.34 3.37
C LEU A 62 11.35 16.37 4.90
N GLY A 63 11.58 17.54 5.50
CA GLY A 63 11.46 17.73 6.95
C GLY A 63 10.12 17.23 7.48
N SER A 64 10.15 16.45 8.56
CA SER A 64 8.97 15.86 9.19
C SER A 64 7.94 16.91 9.62
N GLN A 65 8.39 18.15 9.88
CA GLN A 65 7.53 19.30 10.15
C GLN A 65 6.60 19.69 8.99
N TYR A 66 6.99 19.43 7.73
CA TYR A 66 6.24 19.89 6.55
C TYR A 66 5.23 18.88 6.04
N LYS A 67 5.32 17.61 6.47
CA LYS A 67 4.41 16.50 6.09
C LYS A 67 4.11 16.42 4.58
N CYS A 68 5.08 16.73 3.73
CA CYS A 68 4.90 16.73 2.27
C CYS A 68 4.84 15.29 1.73
N GLN A 69 3.62 14.77 1.51
CA GLN A 69 3.42 13.44 0.92
C GLN A 69 4.00 13.32 -0.51
N PRO A 70 3.78 14.28 -1.43
CA PRO A 70 4.33 14.17 -2.79
C PRO A 70 5.87 14.16 -2.81
N CYS A 71 6.51 14.91 -1.91
CA CYS A 71 7.96 14.92 -1.75
C CYS A 71 8.51 13.55 -1.34
N GLN A 72 7.82 12.86 -0.42
CA GLN A 72 8.20 11.52 0.05
C GLN A 72 8.08 10.46 -1.05
N ILE A 73 7.12 10.62 -1.98
CA ILE A 73 6.94 9.74 -3.12
C ILE A 73 7.99 9.99 -4.20
N LEU A 74 8.27 11.26 -4.50
CA LEU A 74 9.22 11.65 -5.55
C LEU A 74 10.68 11.36 -5.20
N GLN A 75 11.08 11.58 -3.94
CA GLN A 75 12.47 11.45 -3.50
C GLN A 75 13.14 10.11 -3.90
N PRO A 76 12.57 8.93 -3.59
CA PRO A 76 13.20 7.66 -3.95
C PRO A 76 13.29 7.45 -5.46
N GLU A 77 12.30 7.91 -6.22
CA GLU A 77 12.28 7.82 -7.70
C GLU A 77 13.38 8.70 -8.30
N TYR A 78 13.55 9.93 -7.80
CA TYR A 78 14.61 10.85 -8.25
C TYR A 78 16.01 10.37 -7.86
N VAL A 79 16.19 9.82 -6.66
CA VAL A 79 17.45 9.18 -6.23
C VAL A 79 17.81 8.01 -7.14
N ALA A 80 16.84 7.15 -7.45
CA ALA A 80 17.07 5.99 -8.32
C ALA A 80 17.47 6.42 -9.73
N LEU A 81 16.82 7.44 -10.28
CA LEU A 81 17.15 8.02 -11.58
C LEU A 81 18.58 8.57 -11.61
N ALA A 82 18.95 9.38 -10.61
CA ALA A 82 20.28 9.98 -10.50
C ALA A 82 21.39 8.92 -10.36
N LYS A 83 21.13 7.87 -9.57
CA LYS A 83 22.06 6.74 -9.42
C LYS A 83 22.28 6.00 -10.73
N GLN A 84 21.21 5.74 -11.48
CA GLN A 84 21.30 5.06 -12.77
C GLN A 84 22.02 5.91 -13.82
N TRP A 85 21.80 7.22 -13.84
CA TRP A 85 22.54 8.14 -14.70
C TRP A 85 24.04 8.17 -14.41
N ASN A 86 24.43 8.17 -13.14
CA ASN A 86 25.85 8.15 -12.77
C ASN A 86 26.56 6.84 -13.12
N GLY A 87 25.82 5.74 -13.20
CA GLY A 87 26.34 4.45 -13.68
C GLY A 87 26.30 4.28 -15.20
N ALA A 88 25.58 5.13 -15.93
CA ALA A 88 25.45 5.03 -17.39
C ALA A 88 26.69 5.54 -18.12
N ARG A 89 26.99 4.94 -19.28
CA ARG A 89 28.02 5.42 -20.20
C ARG A 89 27.46 6.61 -20.98
N LYS A 90 28.04 7.80 -20.77
CA LYS A 90 27.62 9.07 -21.39
C LYS A 90 28.33 9.26 -22.73
N GLN A 91 27.66 9.88 -23.70
CA GLN A 91 28.25 10.34 -24.95
C GLN A 91 28.92 11.72 -24.76
N ASP A 92 29.81 12.08 -25.68
CA ASP A 92 30.54 13.35 -25.61
C ASP A 92 29.56 14.54 -25.66
N GLY A 93 29.65 15.45 -24.68
CA GLY A 93 28.76 16.61 -24.56
C GLY A 93 27.45 16.36 -23.80
N GLU A 94 27.19 15.14 -23.29
CA GLU A 94 26.02 14.80 -22.47
C GLU A 94 26.25 15.08 -20.97
N ASP A 95 26.64 16.30 -20.64
CA ASP A 95 26.80 16.71 -19.25
C ASP A 95 25.47 17.14 -18.62
N HIS A 96 25.02 16.30 -17.69
CA HIS A 96 23.84 16.52 -16.86
C HIS A 96 24.13 16.17 -15.39
N LEU A 97 23.74 17.08 -14.49
CA LEU A 97 23.82 16.90 -13.05
C LEU A 97 22.41 16.83 -12.45
N PHE A 98 22.23 15.87 -11.53
CA PHE A 98 21.01 15.73 -10.73
C PHE A 98 21.24 16.30 -9.34
N ALA A 99 20.39 17.22 -8.90
CA ALA A 99 20.51 17.88 -7.62
C ALA A 99 19.14 18.10 -6.97
N TYR A 100 19.13 18.22 -5.65
CA TYR A 100 17.94 18.60 -4.90
C TYR A 100 18.28 19.67 -3.86
N LEU A 101 17.31 20.52 -3.58
CA LEU A 101 17.38 21.53 -2.54
C LEU A 101 16.21 21.31 -1.59
N ASP A 102 16.51 20.98 -0.33
CA ASP A 102 15.50 20.94 0.73
C ASP A 102 15.24 22.36 1.24
N PHE A 103 13.96 22.69 1.49
CA PHE A 103 13.55 23.93 2.13
C PHE A 103 14.32 24.24 3.43
N HIS A 104 14.70 23.22 4.20
CA HIS A 104 15.49 23.41 5.41
C HIS A 104 16.89 24.01 5.13
N ASN A 105 17.51 23.66 4.00
CA ASN A 105 18.89 24.03 3.66
C ASN A 105 18.98 25.31 2.82
N GLY A 106 17.87 25.88 2.39
CA GLY A 106 17.86 27.07 1.53
C GLY A 106 16.50 27.75 1.40
N PRO A 107 15.85 28.16 2.50
CA PRO A 107 14.53 28.79 2.46
C PRO A 107 14.53 30.09 1.64
N GLU A 108 15.66 30.78 1.57
CA GLU A 108 15.85 32.00 0.77
C GLU A 108 15.69 31.77 -0.74
N VAL A 109 16.07 30.59 -1.25
CA VAL A 109 15.87 30.25 -2.67
C VAL A 109 14.39 30.09 -2.99
N PHE A 110 13.62 29.46 -2.08
CA PHE A 110 12.17 29.30 -2.25
C PHE A 110 11.45 30.65 -2.25
N GLN A 111 11.88 31.58 -1.38
CA GLN A 111 11.34 32.94 -1.33
C GLN A 111 11.67 33.72 -2.61
N ARG A 112 12.93 33.68 -3.07
CA ARG A 112 13.37 34.36 -4.32
C ARG A 112 12.62 33.86 -5.55
N LEU A 113 12.35 32.55 -5.61
CA LEU A 113 11.60 31.93 -6.71
C LEU A 113 10.08 32.04 -6.55
N GLY A 114 9.58 32.59 -5.44
CA GLY A 114 8.15 32.73 -5.18
C GLY A 114 7.40 31.40 -5.08
N LEU A 115 8.07 30.33 -4.67
CA LEU A 115 7.50 28.98 -4.62
C LEU A 115 6.60 28.81 -3.40
N GLN A 116 5.32 28.53 -3.63
CA GLN A 116 4.33 28.27 -2.57
C GLN A 116 4.03 26.79 -2.37
N THR A 117 4.52 25.94 -3.27
CA THR A 117 4.24 24.49 -3.30
C THR A 117 5.54 23.71 -3.53
N ALA A 118 5.62 22.52 -2.94
CA ALA A 118 6.69 21.56 -3.19
C ALA A 118 6.09 20.17 -3.48
N PRO A 119 6.75 19.32 -4.29
CA PRO A 119 8.02 19.56 -4.97
C PRO A 119 7.86 20.33 -6.29
N THR A 120 8.87 21.08 -6.71
CA THR A 120 8.97 21.64 -8.07
C THR A 120 10.24 21.18 -8.78
N PHE A 121 10.14 20.94 -10.08
CA PHE A 121 11.25 20.47 -10.91
C PHE A 121 11.73 21.61 -11.80
N HIS A 122 12.99 22.00 -11.65
CA HIS A 122 13.60 23.07 -12.42
C HIS A 122 14.72 22.48 -13.27
N LEU A 123 14.60 22.64 -14.59
CA LEU A 123 15.62 22.23 -15.55
C LEU A 123 16.38 23.46 -16.04
N TYR A 124 17.68 23.48 -15.81
CA TYR A 124 18.60 24.46 -16.38
C TYR A 124 19.31 23.83 -17.56
N MET A 125 19.14 24.44 -18.73
CA MET A 125 19.86 24.05 -19.94
C MET A 125 21.28 24.67 -19.95
N PRO A 126 22.22 24.08 -20.71
CA PRO A 126 23.53 24.67 -20.94
C PRO A 126 23.38 26.00 -21.68
N THR A 127 24.21 26.98 -21.37
CA THR A 127 24.28 28.26 -22.11
C THR A 127 25.40 28.24 -23.14
N GLU A 128 26.39 27.36 -22.97
CA GLU A 128 27.53 27.18 -23.85
C GLU A 128 27.61 25.73 -24.33
N GLY A 129 28.24 25.52 -25.49
CA GLY A 129 28.45 24.20 -26.08
C GLY A 129 27.35 23.75 -27.06
N PRO A 130 27.42 22.49 -27.53
CA PRO A 130 26.59 21.99 -28.63
C PRO A 130 25.10 21.85 -28.29
N ARG A 131 24.73 21.91 -26.99
CA ARG A 131 23.35 21.88 -26.49
C ARG A 131 22.90 23.22 -25.90
N ALA A 132 23.58 24.32 -26.26
CA ALA A 132 23.27 25.65 -25.75
C ALA A 132 21.82 26.06 -26.06
N SER A 133 21.08 26.48 -25.04
CA SER A 133 19.76 27.08 -25.17
C SER A 133 19.86 28.56 -24.84
N GLY A 134 19.18 29.41 -25.61
CA GLY A 134 19.09 30.86 -25.34
C GLY A 134 18.29 31.23 -24.08
N LYS A 135 17.68 30.24 -23.42
CA LYS A 135 16.94 30.44 -22.16
C LYS A 135 17.88 30.39 -20.97
N LEU A 136 18.10 31.55 -20.34
CA LEU A 136 18.94 31.69 -19.14
C LEU A 136 18.25 31.15 -17.87
N ASN A 137 16.92 31.20 -17.84
CA ASN A 137 16.08 30.82 -16.71
C ASN A 137 15.73 29.32 -16.71
N ALA A 138 15.41 28.79 -15.53
CA ALA A 138 14.90 27.43 -15.39
C ALA A 138 13.60 27.21 -16.17
N GLU A 139 13.52 26.08 -16.85
CA GLU A 139 12.27 25.51 -17.31
C GLU A 139 11.63 24.72 -16.15
N VAL A 140 10.44 25.14 -15.74
CA VAL A 140 9.70 24.48 -14.67
C VAL A 140 8.88 23.35 -15.27
N ILE A 141 9.14 22.12 -14.82
CA ILE A 141 8.44 20.93 -15.29
C ILE A 141 7.31 20.62 -14.33
N ASP A 142 6.09 20.59 -14.87
CA ASP A 142 4.89 20.31 -14.11
C ASP A 142 4.69 18.80 -13.89
N PHE A 143 4.80 18.38 -12.63
CA PHE A 143 4.54 17.00 -12.21
C PHE A 143 3.09 16.55 -12.45
N GLY A 144 2.14 17.48 -12.63
CA GLY A 144 0.78 17.14 -13.02
C GLY A 144 0.69 16.48 -14.40
N ARG A 145 1.64 16.80 -15.30
CA ARG A 145 1.71 16.23 -16.66
C ARG A 145 2.68 15.06 -16.76
N THR A 146 3.83 15.14 -16.10
CA THR A 146 4.85 14.07 -16.16
C THR A 146 4.57 12.95 -15.17
N GLY A 147 3.91 13.22 -14.06
CA GLY A 147 3.84 12.28 -12.93
C GLY A 147 5.16 12.17 -12.18
N PHE A 148 5.14 11.41 -11.07
CA PHE A 148 6.27 11.28 -10.13
C PHE A 148 7.19 10.08 -10.39
N SER A 149 6.93 9.29 -11.44
CA SER A 149 7.72 8.10 -11.75
C SER A 149 9.06 8.45 -12.38
N ALA A 150 10.10 7.70 -12.02
CA ALA A 150 11.43 7.86 -12.57
C ALA A 150 11.48 7.58 -14.09
N GLU A 151 10.66 6.67 -14.60
CA GLU A 151 10.54 6.43 -16.05
C GLU A 151 10.05 7.66 -16.79
N SER A 152 9.03 8.33 -16.26
CA SER A 152 8.43 9.47 -16.93
C SER A 152 9.40 10.66 -16.91
N MET A 153 10.04 10.93 -15.77
CA MET A 153 11.08 11.94 -15.66
C MET A 153 12.25 11.67 -16.60
N ALA A 154 12.72 10.41 -16.69
CA ALA A 154 13.77 10.01 -17.62
C ALA A 154 13.36 10.26 -19.07
N SER A 155 12.15 9.84 -19.47
CA SER A 155 11.65 10.04 -20.82
C SER A 155 11.52 11.52 -21.18
N HIS A 156 11.02 12.34 -20.25
CA HIS A 156 10.85 13.76 -20.45
C HIS A 156 12.19 14.49 -20.58
N LEU A 157 13.16 14.17 -19.72
CA LEU A 157 14.52 14.69 -19.79
C LEU A 157 15.25 14.23 -21.07
N SER A 158 15.07 12.97 -21.47
CA SER A 158 15.67 12.46 -22.71
C SER A 158 15.19 13.23 -23.94
N GLY A 159 13.90 13.59 -23.98
CA GLY A 159 13.29 14.35 -25.07
C GLY A 159 13.60 15.85 -25.05
N HIS A 160 13.48 16.51 -23.89
CA HIS A 160 13.63 17.98 -23.79
C HIS A 160 15.08 18.42 -23.62
N ALA A 161 15.88 17.68 -22.85
CA ALA A 161 17.29 18.01 -22.61
C ALA A 161 18.26 17.35 -23.63
N SER A 162 17.71 16.64 -24.63
CA SER A 162 18.46 15.88 -25.64
C SER A 162 19.49 14.93 -25.02
N LEU A 163 19.04 14.09 -24.08
CA LEU A 163 19.87 13.11 -23.35
C LEU A 163 19.51 11.68 -23.77
N PRO A 164 19.90 11.21 -24.96
CA PRO A 164 19.58 9.86 -25.45
C PRO A 164 20.13 8.72 -24.57
N SER A 165 21.19 8.96 -23.80
CA SER A 165 21.76 7.96 -22.87
C SER A 165 20.94 7.76 -21.58
N LEU A 166 19.98 8.64 -21.29
CA LEU A 166 19.15 8.56 -20.08
C LEU A 166 17.97 7.60 -20.28
N LYS A 167 18.21 6.29 -20.13
CA LYS A 167 17.16 5.26 -20.08
C LYS A 167 17.06 4.66 -18.69
N TYR A 168 15.96 4.93 -18.00
CA TYR A 168 15.70 4.39 -16.66
C TYR A 168 15.05 3.00 -16.74
N GLN A 169 15.51 2.07 -15.91
CA GLN A 169 14.98 0.72 -15.78
C GLN A 169 14.91 0.39 -14.28
N ARG A 170 13.69 0.12 -13.77
CA ARG A 170 13.53 -0.22 -12.35
C ARG A 170 14.36 -1.46 -12.00
N PRO A 171 15.23 -1.38 -10.98
CA PRO A 171 15.91 -2.57 -10.49
C PRO A 171 14.89 -3.54 -9.92
N VAL A 172 14.97 -4.81 -10.33
CA VAL A 172 14.08 -5.85 -9.80
C VAL A 172 14.49 -6.16 -8.36
N ASP A 173 13.56 -6.00 -7.42
CA ASP A 173 13.76 -6.36 -6.01
C ASP A 173 13.90 -7.88 -5.85
N LYS A 174 15.13 -8.39 -5.99
CA LYS A 174 15.45 -9.82 -5.86
C LYS A 174 14.98 -10.43 -4.54
N VAL A 175 15.00 -9.65 -3.45
CA VAL A 175 14.51 -10.06 -2.13
C VAL A 175 13.00 -10.29 -2.14
N ARG A 176 12.23 -9.41 -2.81
CA ARG A 176 10.77 -9.53 -2.90
C ARG A 176 10.37 -10.72 -3.75
N VAL A 177 11.06 -10.92 -4.88
CA VAL A 177 10.86 -12.08 -5.75
C VAL A 177 11.21 -13.37 -5.01
N GLY A 178 12.34 -13.43 -4.30
CA GLY A 178 12.76 -14.58 -3.50
C GLY A 178 11.77 -14.91 -2.39
N LYS A 179 11.27 -13.90 -1.66
CA LYS A 179 10.24 -14.08 -0.63
C LYS A 179 8.95 -14.66 -1.22
N ASN A 180 8.46 -14.07 -2.30
CA ASN A 180 7.22 -14.53 -2.94
C ASN A 180 7.37 -15.98 -3.43
N PHE A 181 8.51 -16.31 -4.03
CA PHE A 181 8.83 -17.66 -4.44
C PHE A 181 8.85 -18.63 -3.25
N ALA A 182 9.51 -18.25 -2.14
CA ALA A 182 9.58 -19.07 -0.93
C ALA A 182 8.18 -19.31 -0.33
N ILE A 183 7.30 -18.31 -0.31
CA ILE A 183 5.91 -18.46 0.14
C ILE A 183 5.16 -19.47 -0.73
N VAL A 184 5.29 -19.36 -2.06
CA VAL A 184 4.63 -20.29 -2.99
C VAL A 184 5.14 -21.71 -2.77
N VAL A 185 6.46 -21.90 -2.68
CA VAL A 185 7.06 -23.23 -2.42
C VAL A 185 6.59 -23.79 -1.08
N ALA A 186 6.58 -22.98 -0.02
CA ALA A 186 6.10 -23.40 1.29
C ALA A 186 4.60 -23.79 1.25
N ALA A 187 3.78 -23.06 0.51
CA ALA A 187 2.37 -23.38 0.35
C ALA A 187 2.17 -24.71 -0.40
N VAL A 188 2.91 -24.93 -1.50
CA VAL A 188 2.84 -26.20 -2.25
C VAL A 188 3.30 -27.38 -1.39
N LEU A 189 4.42 -27.25 -0.68
CA LEU A 189 4.91 -28.28 0.23
C LEU A 189 3.94 -28.54 1.39
N GLY A 190 3.33 -27.49 1.93
CA GLY A 190 2.31 -27.58 2.97
C GLY A 190 1.09 -28.35 2.49
N VAL A 191 0.55 -28.00 1.32
CA VAL A 191 -0.59 -28.72 0.72
C VAL A 191 -0.23 -30.16 0.43
N TRP A 192 0.94 -30.43 -0.16
CA TRP A 192 1.39 -31.79 -0.44
C TRP A 192 1.49 -32.64 0.82
N ARG A 193 2.06 -32.08 1.90
CA ARG A 193 2.20 -32.76 3.20
C ARG A 193 0.87 -33.00 3.92
N LEU A 194 -0.09 -32.08 3.74
CA LEU A 194 -1.42 -32.14 4.36
C LEU A 194 -2.45 -32.87 3.50
N TRP A 195 -2.15 -33.17 2.24
CA TRP A 195 -3.03 -33.85 1.29
C TRP A 195 -3.70 -35.12 1.82
N PRO A 196 -2.99 -36.07 2.49
CA PRO A 196 -3.65 -37.27 3.03
C PRO A 196 -4.67 -36.95 4.13
N SER A 197 -4.41 -35.95 4.98
CA SER A 197 -5.34 -35.52 6.03
C SER A 197 -6.53 -34.73 5.46
N LEU A 198 -6.28 -33.86 4.47
CA LEU A 198 -7.32 -33.12 3.75
C LEU A 198 -8.26 -34.05 2.99
N GLY A 199 -7.73 -35.14 2.41
CA GLY A 199 -8.54 -36.16 1.73
C GLY A 199 -9.59 -36.80 2.64
N PHE A 200 -9.27 -37.04 3.92
CA PHE A 200 -10.24 -37.53 4.90
C PHE A 200 -11.33 -36.50 5.20
N ILE A 201 -10.95 -35.23 5.39
CA ILE A 201 -11.89 -34.14 5.69
C ILE A 201 -12.86 -33.92 4.52
N ILE A 202 -12.32 -33.83 3.30
CA ILE A 202 -13.09 -33.56 2.08
C ILE A 202 -14.05 -34.72 1.76
N ARG A 203 -13.67 -35.98 2.02
CA ARG A 203 -14.53 -37.13 1.73
C ARG A 203 -15.60 -37.36 2.81
N SER A 204 -15.44 -36.81 4.02
CA SER A 204 -16.36 -37.06 5.13
C SER A 204 -17.67 -36.27 4.97
N ARG A 205 -18.75 -36.98 4.60
CA ARG A 205 -20.10 -36.39 4.51
C ARG A 205 -20.59 -35.76 5.82
N TYR A 206 -20.13 -36.26 6.96
CA TYR A 206 -20.53 -35.74 8.27
C TYR A 206 -19.93 -34.35 8.54
N ILE A 207 -18.69 -34.11 8.13
CA ILE A 207 -18.04 -32.80 8.27
C ILE A 207 -18.77 -31.77 7.41
N TRP A 208 -19.04 -32.09 6.14
CA TRP A 208 -19.82 -31.20 5.26
C TRP A 208 -21.24 -30.96 5.76
N SER A 209 -21.88 -31.97 6.32
CA SER A 209 -23.20 -31.82 6.95
C SER A 209 -23.13 -30.87 8.15
N PHE A 210 -22.12 -31.01 9.01
CA PHE A 210 -21.93 -30.12 10.17
C PHE A 210 -21.64 -28.68 9.74
N ILE A 211 -20.75 -28.49 8.76
CA ILE A 211 -20.42 -27.15 8.23
C ILE A 211 -21.63 -26.49 7.58
N SER A 212 -22.37 -27.21 6.73
CA SER A 212 -23.55 -26.67 6.05
C SER A 212 -24.66 -26.32 7.04
N LEU A 213 -24.95 -27.19 8.01
CA LEU A 213 -25.91 -26.90 9.08
C LEU A 213 -25.46 -25.69 9.91
N GLY A 214 -24.17 -25.58 10.24
CA GLY A 214 -23.61 -24.41 10.92
C GLY A 214 -23.85 -23.13 10.14
N ILE A 215 -23.58 -23.12 8.84
CA ILE A 215 -23.83 -21.96 7.96
C ILE A 215 -25.32 -21.62 7.95
N ILE A 216 -26.21 -22.59 7.78
CA ILE A 216 -27.66 -22.35 7.76
C ILE A 216 -28.12 -21.72 9.09
N LEU A 217 -27.68 -22.27 10.24
CA LEU A 217 -28.05 -21.74 11.56
C LEU A 217 -27.55 -20.31 11.78
N PHE A 218 -26.32 -20.00 11.40
CA PHE A 218 -25.76 -18.64 11.50
C PHE A 218 -26.46 -17.64 10.57
N MET A 219 -26.78 -18.06 9.34
CA MET A 219 -27.44 -17.17 8.37
C MET A 219 -28.89 -16.89 8.76
N THR A 220 -29.61 -17.90 9.26
CA THR A 220 -31.00 -17.77 9.73
C THR A 220 -31.13 -17.02 11.06
N SER A 221 -30.07 -16.95 11.88
CA SER A 221 -30.07 -16.16 13.11
C SER A 221 -29.78 -14.67 12.91
N GLY A 222 -29.64 -14.19 11.68
CA GLY A 222 -29.51 -12.75 11.39
C GLY A 222 -28.08 -12.22 11.29
N TYR A 223 -27.08 -13.08 11.09
CA TYR A 223 -25.67 -12.67 10.99
C TYR A 223 -25.40 -11.62 9.89
N MET A 224 -26.11 -11.67 8.76
CA MET A 224 -25.96 -10.64 7.71
C MET A 224 -26.42 -9.26 8.16
N TRP A 225 -27.44 -9.19 9.03
CA TRP A 225 -27.89 -7.92 9.59
C TRP A 225 -26.78 -7.27 10.43
N THR A 226 -26.10 -8.06 11.28
CA THR A 226 -25.02 -7.55 12.12
C THR A 226 -23.77 -7.19 11.32
N GLN A 227 -23.45 -7.94 10.26
CA GLN A 227 -22.33 -7.63 9.38
C GLN A 227 -22.49 -6.29 8.65
N ILE A 228 -23.72 -5.97 8.20
CA ILE A 228 -24.02 -4.71 7.49
C ILE A 228 -24.07 -3.53 8.45
N ARG A 229 -24.84 -3.66 9.55
CA ARG A 229 -25.10 -2.53 10.47
C ARG A 229 -24.01 -2.31 11.52
N ARG A 230 -23.10 -3.29 11.70
CA ARG A 230 -22.01 -3.24 12.69
C ARG A 230 -22.51 -2.80 14.09
N PRO A 231 -23.52 -3.48 14.67
CA PRO A 231 -24.01 -3.16 16.00
C PRO A 231 -22.96 -3.47 17.08
N ARG A 232 -23.21 -3.02 18.31
CA ARG A 232 -22.40 -3.42 19.47
C ARG A 232 -22.53 -4.92 19.71
N TYR A 233 -21.47 -5.53 20.23
CA TYR A 233 -21.48 -6.97 20.54
C TYR A 233 -22.36 -7.27 21.77
N VAL A 234 -22.29 -6.40 22.77
CA VAL A 234 -23.10 -6.39 24.00
C VAL A 234 -23.47 -4.96 24.37
N GLU A 235 -24.53 -4.79 25.16
CA GLU A 235 -24.96 -3.49 25.67
C GLU A 235 -24.96 -3.47 27.20
N ALA A 236 -24.76 -2.29 27.79
CA ALA A 236 -24.91 -2.12 29.23
C ALA A 236 -26.39 -1.93 29.57
N GLY A 237 -26.94 -2.84 30.35
CA GLY A 237 -28.26 -2.75 30.96
C GLY A 237 -28.31 -1.77 32.15
N ARG A 238 -29.51 -1.64 32.73
CA ARG A 238 -29.73 -0.79 33.92
C ARG A 238 -28.90 -1.32 35.10
N GLY A 239 -28.14 -0.44 35.75
CA GLY A 239 -27.31 -0.80 36.90
C GLY A 239 -25.95 -1.43 36.58
N GLY A 240 -25.46 -1.28 35.34
CA GLY A 240 -24.12 -1.76 34.94
C GLY A 240 -24.05 -3.26 34.60
N GLN A 241 -25.21 -3.94 34.54
CA GLN A 241 -25.29 -5.33 34.07
C GLN A 241 -25.09 -5.40 32.55
N VAL A 242 -24.60 -6.52 32.02
CA VAL A 242 -24.39 -6.71 30.58
C VAL A 242 -25.62 -7.39 29.96
N ASN A 243 -26.23 -6.73 28.98
CA ASN A 243 -27.33 -7.26 28.18
C ASN A 243 -26.79 -7.89 26.89
N TYR A 244 -27.19 -9.13 26.63
CA TYR A 244 -26.79 -9.91 25.45
C TYR A 244 -27.87 -9.92 24.34
N ILE A 245 -29.05 -9.40 24.61
CA ILE A 245 -30.19 -9.33 23.69
C ILE A 245 -30.61 -7.86 23.57
N ALA A 246 -30.76 -7.36 22.34
CA ALA A 246 -31.20 -5.99 22.11
C ALA A 246 -32.68 -5.81 22.47
N SER A 247 -33.06 -4.64 22.96
CA SER A 247 -34.48 -4.28 23.09
C SER A 247 -35.07 -3.88 21.73
N GLY A 248 -36.27 -4.38 21.42
CA GLY A 248 -37.02 -4.05 20.21
C GLY A 248 -36.74 -4.99 19.02
N TYR A 249 -37.63 -4.94 18.03
CA TYR A 249 -37.64 -5.88 16.89
C TYR A 249 -36.61 -5.57 15.81
N GLN A 250 -36.30 -4.29 15.61
CA GLN A 250 -35.45 -3.83 14.51
C GLN A 250 -33.95 -3.85 14.83
N ALA A 251 -33.59 -4.02 16.11
CA ALA A 251 -32.21 -4.04 16.58
C ALA A 251 -31.79 -5.45 17.01
N GLN A 252 -30.51 -5.76 16.83
CA GLN A 252 -29.92 -7.04 17.19
C GLN A 252 -28.47 -6.84 17.64
N LEU A 253 -28.05 -7.58 18.65
CA LEU A 253 -26.65 -7.54 19.11
C LEU A 253 -25.80 -8.62 18.43
N GLY A 254 -24.49 -8.41 18.43
CA GLY A 254 -23.54 -9.42 17.94
C GLY A 254 -23.64 -10.73 18.73
N ALA A 255 -23.71 -10.67 20.06
CA ALA A 255 -23.88 -11.85 20.91
C ALA A 255 -25.20 -12.60 20.66
N GLU A 256 -26.26 -11.86 20.30
CA GLU A 256 -27.59 -12.42 20.08
C GLU A 256 -27.61 -13.44 18.93
N VAL A 257 -26.86 -13.19 17.85
CA VAL A 257 -26.73 -14.12 16.71
C VAL A 257 -26.26 -15.51 17.15
N HIS A 258 -25.30 -15.55 18.08
CA HIS A 258 -24.74 -16.80 18.60
C HIS A 258 -25.73 -17.53 19.51
N LEU A 259 -26.43 -16.78 20.37
CA LEU A 259 -27.46 -17.34 21.26
C LEU A 259 -28.61 -17.95 20.45
N ILE A 260 -29.16 -17.21 19.49
CA ILE A 260 -30.27 -17.68 18.65
C ILE A 260 -29.83 -18.86 17.77
N SER A 261 -28.62 -18.82 17.20
CA SER A 261 -28.06 -19.96 16.45
C SER A 261 -27.95 -21.23 17.29
N ALA A 262 -27.54 -21.11 18.56
CA ALA A 262 -27.46 -22.25 19.47
C ALA A 262 -28.86 -22.79 19.84
N LEU A 263 -29.83 -21.90 20.11
CA LEU A 263 -31.22 -22.27 20.39
C LEU A 263 -31.84 -23.04 19.22
N TYR A 264 -31.72 -22.52 17.99
CA TYR A 264 -32.19 -23.20 16.79
C TYR A 264 -31.47 -24.53 16.54
N GLY A 265 -30.16 -24.58 16.82
CA GLY A 265 -29.38 -25.80 16.74
C GLY A 265 -29.89 -26.89 17.68
N ILE A 266 -30.16 -26.57 18.95
CA ILE A 266 -30.67 -27.52 19.95
C ILE A 266 -32.10 -27.97 19.60
N LEU A 267 -32.97 -27.05 19.16
CA LEU A 267 -34.33 -27.37 18.71
C LEU A 267 -34.32 -28.28 17.48
N GLY A 268 -33.52 -27.95 16.46
CA GLY A 268 -33.37 -28.80 15.28
C GLY A 268 -32.77 -30.16 15.60
N PHE A 269 -31.77 -30.20 16.48
CA PHE A 269 -31.12 -31.44 16.89
C PHE A 269 -32.02 -32.35 17.73
N SER A 270 -32.84 -31.77 18.62
CA SER A 270 -33.83 -32.52 19.38
C SER A 270 -34.89 -33.12 18.46
N ALA A 271 -35.46 -32.34 17.55
CA ALA A 271 -36.41 -32.82 16.54
C ALA A 271 -35.81 -33.95 15.67
N TYR A 272 -34.57 -33.77 15.18
CA TYR A 272 -33.85 -34.80 14.43
C TYR A 272 -33.66 -36.09 15.25
N THR A 273 -33.24 -35.96 16.51
CA THR A 273 -32.97 -37.10 17.39
C THR A 273 -34.25 -37.88 17.70
N LEU A 274 -35.37 -37.18 17.94
CA LEU A 274 -36.70 -37.76 18.09
C LEU A 274 -37.16 -38.53 16.85
N ALA A 275 -36.96 -37.96 15.66
CA ALA A 275 -37.45 -38.55 14.42
C ALA A 275 -36.59 -39.70 13.89
N TYR A 276 -35.26 -39.60 14.00
CA TYR A 276 -34.34 -40.51 13.28
C TYR A 276 -33.40 -41.33 14.15
N THR A 277 -33.11 -40.90 15.38
CA THR A 277 -32.13 -41.57 16.24
C THR A 277 -32.82 -42.47 17.26
N ILE A 278 -33.84 -41.95 17.96
CA ILE A 278 -34.57 -42.70 18.98
C ILE A 278 -35.27 -43.95 18.43
N PRO A 279 -35.92 -43.93 17.24
CA PRO A 279 -36.56 -45.13 16.69
C PRO A 279 -35.59 -46.28 16.37
N LYS A 280 -34.29 -46.01 16.27
CA LYS A 280 -33.25 -47.01 15.98
C LYS A 280 -32.74 -47.74 17.23
N LEU A 281 -33.14 -47.30 18.43
CA LEU A 281 -32.75 -47.94 19.69
C LEU A 281 -33.44 -49.29 19.82
N ARG A 282 -32.65 -50.36 20.01
CA ARG A 282 -33.17 -51.74 20.17
C ARG A 282 -33.80 -51.99 21.54
N ASP A 283 -33.30 -51.32 22.57
CA ASP A 283 -33.78 -51.50 23.94
C ASP A 283 -35.05 -50.66 24.18
N PRO A 284 -36.21 -51.29 24.49
CA PRO A 284 -37.49 -50.58 24.60
C PRO A 284 -37.52 -49.58 25.76
N VAL A 285 -36.80 -49.87 26.85
CA VAL A 285 -36.70 -48.98 28.02
C VAL A 285 -35.91 -47.72 27.67
N ARG A 286 -34.76 -47.88 26.99
CA ARG A 286 -33.92 -46.74 26.57
C ARG A 286 -34.59 -45.91 25.50
N GLN A 287 -35.33 -46.55 24.59
CA GLN A 287 -36.14 -45.86 23.59
C GLN A 287 -37.20 -44.98 24.25
N ARG A 288 -37.99 -45.53 25.19
CA ARG A 288 -39.03 -44.78 25.90
C ARG A 288 -38.45 -43.62 26.72
N LEU A 289 -37.36 -43.87 27.45
CA LEU A 289 -36.66 -42.80 28.18
C LEU A 289 -36.15 -41.72 27.23
N GLY A 290 -35.56 -42.11 26.09
CA GLY A 290 -35.10 -41.21 25.05
C GLY A 290 -36.22 -40.29 24.55
N VAL A 291 -37.39 -40.84 24.23
CA VAL A 291 -38.56 -40.05 23.82
C VAL A 291 -38.92 -39.01 24.88
N TYR A 292 -39.04 -39.39 26.15
CA TYR A 292 -39.41 -38.44 27.20
C TYR A 292 -38.36 -37.34 27.41
N VAL A 293 -37.08 -37.71 27.45
CA VAL A 293 -35.98 -36.75 27.64
C VAL A 293 -35.94 -35.76 26.48
N TRP A 294 -35.93 -36.24 25.24
CA TRP A 294 -35.80 -35.35 24.07
C TRP A 294 -37.05 -34.53 23.81
N THR A 295 -38.25 -35.05 24.14
CA THR A 295 -39.48 -34.26 24.13
C THR A 295 -39.44 -33.16 25.19
N GLY A 296 -38.95 -33.47 26.39
CA GLY A 296 -38.74 -32.49 27.45
C GLY A 296 -37.78 -31.39 27.04
N VAL A 297 -36.62 -31.76 26.47
CA VAL A 297 -35.64 -30.79 25.93
C VAL A 297 -36.28 -29.92 24.84
N LEU A 298 -37.00 -30.50 23.89
CA LEU A 298 -37.67 -29.76 22.83
C LEU A 298 -38.66 -28.73 23.40
N LEU A 299 -39.51 -29.14 24.36
CA LEU A 299 -40.51 -28.27 24.98
C LEU A 299 -39.88 -27.14 25.81
N VAL A 300 -38.86 -27.46 26.63
CA VAL A 300 -38.16 -26.46 27.45
C VAL A 300 -37.45 -25.44 26.56
N MET A 301 -36.72 -25.90 25.54
CA MET A 301 -36.00 -25.01 24.63
C MET A 301 -36.95 -24.18 23.75
N ALA A 302 -38.11 -24.71 23.38
CA ALA A 302 -39.15 -23.96 22.70
C ALA A 302 -39.72 -22.87 23.63
N GLY A 303 -39.93 -23.19 24.91
CA GLY A 303 -40.30 -22.20 25.93
C GLY A 303 -39.26 -21.08 26.07
N VAL A 304 -37.97 -21.42 26.13
CA VAL A 304 -36.88 -20.44 26.17
C VAL A 304 -36.90 -19.53 24.94
N LEU A 305 -37.06 -20.09 23.73
CA LEU A 305 -37.15 -19.31 22.51
C LEU A 305 -38.34 -18.32 22.54
N MET A 306 -39.50 -18.79 23.00
CA MET A 306 -40.69 -17.93 23.13
C MET A 306 -40.50 -16.83 24.18
N ASN A 307 -39.80 -17.11 25.28
CA ASN A 307 -39.46 -16.10 26.28
C ASN A 307 -38.50 -15.04 25.70
N VAL A 308 -37.45 -15.45 24.98
CA VAL A 308 -36.55 -14.53 24.26
C VAL A 308 -37.32 -13.67 23.26
N PHE A 309 -38.27 -14.26 22.52
CA PHE A 309 -39.12 -13.52 21.60
C PHE A 309 -39.98 -12.47 22.33
N GLN A 310 -40.53 -12.81 23.49
CA GLN A 310 -41.30 -11.86 24.31
C GLN A 310 -40.46 -10.76 24.94
N MET A 311 -39.20 -11.02 25.29
CA MET A 311 -38.29 -9.96 25.71
C MET A 311 -38.13 -8.92 24.60
N LYS A 312 -38.16 -9.33 23.33
CA LYS A 312 -38.16 -8.42 22.18
C LYS A 312 -39.52 -7.79 21.90
N GLN A 313 -40.61 -8.52 22.11
CA GLN A 313 -41.97 -8.04 21.93
C GLN A 313 -42.83 -8.30 23.19
N PRO A 314 -42.84 -7.36 24.15
CA PRO A 314 -43.58 -7.52 25.40
C PRO A 314 -45.09 -7.73 25.23
N GLY A 315 -45.65 -7.27 24.11
CA GLY A 315 -47.07 -7.42 23.79
C GLY A 315 -47.47 -8.79 23.22
N TYR A 316 -46.54 -9.74 23.09
CA TYR A 316 -46.86 -11.07 22.55
C TYR A 316 -47.53 -11.97 23.62
N PRO A 317 -48.77 -12.46 23.39
CA PRO A 317 -49.60 -13.02 24.45
C PRO A 317 -49.36 -14.52 24.75
N PHE A 318 -48.70 -15.28 23.88
CA PHE A 318 -48.59 -16.74 24.03
C PHE A 318 -47.28 -17.17 24.70
N ARG A 319 -47.39 -18.00 25.75
CA ARG A 319 -46.28 -18.66 26.47
C ARG A 319 -46.50 -20.16 26.46
N ILE A 320 -45.41 -20.93 26.37
CA ILE A 320 -45.47 -22.38 26.57
C ILE A 320 -45.31 -22.69 28.06
N PHE A 321 -44.40 -21.99 28.74
CA PHE A 321 -44.16 -21.99 30.18
C PHE A 321 -43.81 -20.59 30.66
#